data_AF-A0A0Q5M9Y7-F1
#
_entry.id   AF-A0A0Q5M9Y7-F1
#
_cell.length_a   1.000
_cell.length_b   1.000
_cell.length_c   1.000
_cell.angle_alpha   90.00
_cell.angle_beta   90.00
_cell.angle_gamma   90.00
#
_symmetry.space_group_name_H-M   'P 1'
#
loop_
_entity.id
_entity.type
_entity.pdbx_description
1 polymer ?
#
loop_
_entity_poly.entity_id
_entity_poly.type
_entity_poly.pdbx_seq_one_letter_code
_entity_poly.pdbx_strand_id
1 'polypeptide(L)'
;MPELLLKAGVWLAATPTPTPTSGPNEDQVTPGVVGFTVTFLIAVAAVLLVIDMTRRIRRVRYRAEIAEKLDAEQSGRSDDDEQGPTASS
;
A
#
# COMPACT_ATOMS: atom_id res chain seq x y z
N MET A 1 -48.97 13.80 47.37
CA MET A 1 -48.10 13.73 46.18
C MET A 1 -46.98 12.66 46.22
N PRO A 2 -46.91 11.66 47.12
CA PRO A 2 -45.80 10.68 47.12
C PRO A 2 -45.92 9.62 46.01
N GLU A 3 -47.15 9.25 45.64
CA GLU A 3 -47.46 8.23 44.61
C GLU A 3 -46.97 8.62 43.20
N LEU A 4 -46.90 9.92 42.90
CA LEU A 4 -46.45 10.43 41.59
C LEU A 4 -44.95 10.32 41.44
N LEU A 5 -44.19 10.49 42.54
CA LEU A 5 -42.74 10.33 42.55
C LEU A 5 -42.36 8.85 42.40
N LEU A 6 -43.11 7.95 43.04
CA LEU A 6 -42.91 6.50 42.91
C LEU A 6 -43.18 6.02 41.47
N LYS A 7 -44.28 6.47 40.86
CA LYS A 7 -44.64 6.11 39.47
C LYS A 7 -43.70 6.71 38.43
N ALA A 8 -43.24 7.95 38.63
CA ALA A 8 -42.25 8.59 37.75
C ALA A 8 -40.89 7.86 37.79
N GLY A 9 -40.46 7.41 38.98
CA GLY A 9 -39.24 6.61 39.12
C GLY A 9 -39.34 5.24 38.41
N VAL A 10 -40.50 4.58 38.50
CA VAL A 10 -40.74 3.30 37.81
C VAL A 10 -40.77 3.46 36.29
N TRP A 11 -41.36 4.54 35.76
CA TRP A 11 -41.35 4.83 34.32
C TRP A 11 -39.95 5.15 33.79
N LEU A 12 -39.11 5.83 34.59
CA LEU A 12 -37.72 6.13 34.20
C LEU A 12 -36.81 4.90 34.30
N ALA A 13 -37.11 3.96 35.22
CA ALA A 13 -36.38 2.70 35.40
C ALA A 13 -36.84 1.57 34.46
N ALA A 14 -37.97 1.74 33.75
CA ALA A 14 -38.47 0.79 32.77
C ALA A 14 -37.69 0.87 31.44
N THR A 15 -36.37 0.69 31.48
CA THR A 15 -35.63 0.30 30.29
C THR A 15 -35.98 -1.14 29.98
N PRO A 16 -36.59 -1.46 28.81
CA PRO A 16 -36.81 -2.85 28.43
C PRO A 16 -35.45 -3.54 28.39
N THR A 17 -35.30 -4.62 29.17
CA THR A 17 -34.12 -5.48 29.08
C THR A 17 -34.05 -5.98 27.64
N PRO A 18 -33.00 -5.64 26.86
CA PRO A 18 -32.89 -6.14 25.50
C PRO A 18 -32.83 -7.66 25.58
N THR A 19 -33.81 -8.33 24.99
CA THR A 19 -33.73 -9.77 24.75
C THR A 19 -32.50 -10.00 23.88
N PRO A 20 -31.55 -10.87 24.26
CA PRO A 20 -30.41 -11.17 23.40
C PRO A 20 -30.97 -11.71 22.09
N THR A 21 -30.92 -10.88 21.05
CA THR A 21 -31.07 -11.35 19.67
C THR A 21 -29.88 -12.28 19.47
N SER A 22 -30.15 -13.54 19.11
CA SER A 22 -29.14 -14.52 18.72
C SER A 22 -28.05 -13.80 17.92
N GLY A 23 -26.78 -13.95 18.31
CA GLY A 23 -25.66 -13.24 17.70
C GLY A 23 -25.66 -13.36 16.17
N PRO A 24 -24.89 -12.51 15.46
CA PRO A 24 -24.88 -12.53 14.00
C PRO A 24 -24.69 -13.96 13.50
N ASN A 25 -25.58 -14.41 12.59
CA ASN A 25 -25.46 -15.73 11.99
C ASN A 25 -24.06 -15.87 11.36
N GLU A 26 -23.46 -17.05 11.41
CA GLU A 26 -22.06 -17.29 11.00
C GLU A 26 -21.78 -16.88 9.54
N ASP A 27 -22.81 -16.98 8.69
CA ASP A 27 -22.82 -16.50 7.30
C ASP A 27 -22.73 -14.97 7.15
N GLN A 28 -23.08 -14.20 8.19
CA GLN A 28 -22.94 -12.73 8.18
C GLN A 28 -21.54 -12.26 8.59
N VAL A 29 -20.78 -13.07 9.32
CA VAL A 29 -19.49 -12.64 9.90
C VAL A 29 -18.28 -13.24 9.19
N THR A 30 -18.50 -14.28 8.38
CA THR A 30 -17.45 -14.82 7.52
C THR A 30 -17.59 -14.17 6.15
N PRO A 31 -16.56 -13.44 5.65
CA PRO A 31 -16.52 -13.09 4.25
C PRO A 31 -16.53 -14.41 3.47
N GLY A 32 -17.69 -14.77 2.91
CA GLY A 32 -17.86 -16.03 2.18
C GLY A 32 -16.90 -16.12 0.99
N VAL A 33 -17.11 -17.10 0.10
CA VAL A 33 -16.19 -17.36 -1.03
C VAL A 33 -15.84 -16.08 -1.81
N VAL A 34 -16.80 -15.19 -2.02
CA VAL A 34 -16.58 -13.88 -2.68
C VAL A 34 -15.56 -13.02 -1.94
N GLY A 35 -15.71 -12.84 -0.63
CA GLY A 35 -14.79 -12.01 0.16
C GLY A 35 -13.39 -12.62 0.27
N PHE A 36 -13.29 -13.95 0.33
CA PHE A 36 -12.01 -14.65 0.24
C PHE A 36 -11.33 -14.42 -1.11
N THR A 37 -12.06 -14.56 -2.22
CA THR A 37 -11.51 -14.34 -3.57
C THR A 37 -11.05 -12.90 -3.76
N VAL A 38 -11.82 -11.91 -3.32
CA VAL A 38 -11.41 -10.49 -3.38
C VAL A 38 -10.11 -10.25 -2.62
N THR A 39 -10.03 -10.74 -1.37
CA THR A 39 -8.82 -10.59 -0.54
C THR A 39 -7.62 -11.31 -1.15
N PHE A 40 -7.83 -12.51 -1.69
CA PHE A 40 -6.79 -13.27 -2.39
C PHE A 40 -6.25 -12.51 -3.60
N LEU A 41 -7.11 -11.91 -4.42
CA LEU A 41 -6.70 -11.09 -5.56
C LEU A 41 -5.89 -9.86 -5.13
N ILE A 42 -6.29 -9.20 -4.05
CA ILE A 42 -5.53 -8.06 -3.50
C ILE A 42 -4.14 -8.51 -3.04
N ALA A 43 -4.05 -9.66 -2.35
CA ALA A 43 -2.77 -10.22 -1.93
C ALA A 43 -1.87 -10.55 -3.12
N VAL A 44 -2.41 -11.19 -4.16
CA VAL A 44 -1.68 -11.48 -5.41
C VAL A 44 -1.22 -10.19 -6.08
N ALA A 45 -2.08 -9.18 -6.17
CA ALA A 45 -1.73 -7.87 -6.74
C ALA A 45 -0.61 -7.20 -5.94
N ALA A 46 -0.64 -7.25 -4.61
CA ALA A 46 0.42 -6.73 -3.75
C ALA A 46 1.76 -7.46 -4.01
N VAL A 47 1.75 -8.80 -4.10
CA VAL A 47 2.96 -9.58 -4.43
C VAL A 47 3.49 -9.23 -5.81
N LEU A 48 2.63 -9.16 -6.83
CA LEU A 48 3.01 -8.76 -8.18
C LEU A 48 3.60 -7.35 -8.21
N LEU A 49 3.05 -6.42 -7.42
CA LEU A 49 3.56 -5.06 -7.31
C LEU A 49 4.96 -5.03 -6.65
N VAL A 50 5.20 -5.84 -5.63
CA VAL A 50 6.54 -5.99 -5.04
C VAL A 50 7.53 -6.55 -6.05
N ILE A 51 7.16 -7.58 -6.81
CA ILE A 51 8.00 -8.16 -7.87
C ILE A 51 8.26 -7.13 -8.98
N ASP A 52 7.23 -6.40 -9.41
CA ASP A 52 7.39 -5.35 -10.41
C ASP A 52 8.34 -4.24 -9.92
N MET A 53 8.15 -3.77 -8.68
CA MET A 53 8.99 -2.75 -8.06
C MET A 53 10.47 -3.18 -8.05
N THR A 54 10.75 -4.40 -7.59
CA THR A 54 12.12 -4.93 -7.55
C THR A 54 12.72 -5.09 -8.95
N ARG A 55 11.94 -5.58 -9.92
CA ARG A 55 12.37 -5.73 -11.33
C ARG A 55 12.58 -4.38 -11.99
N ARG A 56 11.77 -3.37 -11.66
CA ARG A 56 11.90 -1.98 -12.12
C ARG A 56 13.17 -1.35 -11.58
N ILE A 57 13.42 -1.43 -10.28
CA ILE A 57 14.64 -0.88 -9.64
C ILE A 57 15.90 -1.48 -10.27
N ARG A 58 15.95 -2.81 -10.42
CA ARG A 58 17.09 -3.48 -11.08
C ARG A 58 17.30 -2.94 -12.49
N ARG A 59 16.24 -2.88 -13.30
CA ARG A 59 16.31 -2.38 -14.68
C ARG A 59 16.81 -0.94 -14.77
N VAL A 60 16.37 -0.05 -13.87
CA VAL A 60 16.79 1.36 -13.87
C VAL A 60 18.27 1.50 -13.49
N ARG A 61 18.74 0.76 -12.49
CA ARG A 61 20.15 0.82 -12.04
C ARG A 61 21.13 0.34 -13.11
N TYR A 62 20.86 -0.80 -13.75
CA TYR A 62 21.73 -1.32 -14.82
C TYR A 62 21.89 -0.33 -15.98
N ARG A 63 20.84 0.44 -16.30
CA ARG A 63 20.91 1.45 -17.37
C ARG A 63 21.77 2.65 -16.98
N ALA A 64 21.71 3.08 -15.72
CA ALA A 64 22.50 4.20 -15.24
C ALA A 64 24.01 3.91 -15.27
N GLU A 65 24.41 2.73 -14.77
CA GLU A 65 25.83 2.33 -14.73
C GLU A 65 26.46 2.17 -16.13
N ILE A 66 25.68 1.71 -17.11
CA ILE A 66 26.15 1.59 -18.49
C ILE A 66 26.23 2.98 -19.14
N ALA A 67 25.23 3.83 -18.91
CA ALA A 67 25.23 5.20 -19.44
C ALA A 67 26.42 6.01 -18.92
N GLU A 68 26.74 5.90 -17.63
CA GLU A 68 27.87 6.59 -17.01
C GLU A 68 29.23 6.16 -17.57
N LYS A 69 29.42 4.85 -17.83
CA LYS A 69 30.65 4.37 -18.50
C LYS A 69 30.78 4.89 -19.93
N LEU A 70 29.68 4.89 -20.67
CA LEU A 70 29.66 5.39 -22.04
C LEU A 70 29.93 6.90 -22.10
N ASP A 71 29.41 7.65 -21.13
CA ASP A 71 29.62 9.09 -20.98
C ASP A 71 31.08 9.42 -20.61
N ALA A 72 31.67 8.65 -19.68
CA ALA A 72 33.09 8.79 -19.32
C ALA A 72 34.04 8.47 -20.48
N GLU A 73 33.74 7.43 -21.28
CA GLU A 73 34.50 7.10 -22.49
C GLU A 73 34.37 8.18 -23.57
N GLN A 74 33.19 8.79 -23.72
CA GLN A 74 32.98 9.90 -24.66
C GLN A 74 33.68 11.18 -24.20
N SER A 75 33.61 11.52 -22.91
CA SER A 75 34.29 12.71 -22.36
C SER A 75 35.81 12.58 -22.46
N GLY A 76 36.38 11.43 -22.07
CA GLY A 76 37.84 11.22 -22.16
C GLY A 76 38.37 11.27 -23.58
N ARG A 77 37.56 10.85 -24.56
CA ARG A 77 37.93 10.91 -25.99
C ARG A 77 37.79 12.31 -26.58
N SER A 78 36.89 13.12 -26.04
CA SER A 78 36.74 14.54 -26.41
C SER A 78 37.91 15.38 -25.89
N ASP A 79 38.34 15.12 -24.64
CA ASP A 79 39.46 15.83 -24.00
C ASP A 79 40.82 15.50 -24.64
N ASP A 80 41.01 14.27 -25.13
CA ASP A 80 42.23 13.83 -25.83
C ASP A 80 42.32 14.41 -27.27
N ASP A 81 41.19 14.58 -27.95
CA ASP A 81 41.14 15.19 -29.30
C ASP A 81 41.34 16.72 -29.26
N GLU A 82 40.99 17.40 -28.15
CA GLU A 82 41.18 18.86 -27.97
C GLU A 82 42.62 19.25 -27.59
N GLN A 83 43.42 18.33 -27.05
CA GLN A 83 44.84 18.54 -26.71
C GLN A 83 45.81 18.15 -27.84
N GLY A 84 45.28 17.94 -29.06
CA GLY A 84 46.06 17.73 -30.27
C GLY A 84 47.14 18.81 -30.47
N PRO A 85 48.31 18.44 -31.00
CA PRO A 85 49.57 19.17 -30.82
C PRO A 85 49.48 20.59 -31.35
N THR A 86 49.47 21.56 -30.43
CA THR A 86 49.84 22.94 -30.75
C THR A 86 51.31 22.90 -31.17
N ALA A 87 51.48 22.78 -32.48
CA ALA A 87 52.76 22.79 -33.14
C ALA A 87 53.54 24.04 -32.73
N SER A 88 54.70 23.80 -32.14
CA SER A 88 55.97 24.48 -32.43
C SER A 88 55.86 25.88 -33.03
N SER A 89 56.24 26.90 -32.27
CA SER A 89 56.95 28.10 -32.77
C SER A 89 57.70 28.77 -31.62
#